data_AF-A0A250E616-F1
#
_entry.id   AF-A0A250E616-F1
#
_cell.length_a   1.000
_cell.length_b   1.000
_cell.length_c   1.000
_cell.angle_alpha   90.00
_cell.angle_beta   90.00
_cell.angle_gamma   90.00
#
_symmetry.space_group_name_H-M   'P 1'
#
loop_
_entity.id
_entity.type
_entity.pdbx_description
1 polymer ?
#
loop_
_entity_poly.entity_id
_entity_poly.type
_entity_poly.pdbx_seq_one_letter_code
_entity_poly.pdbx_strand_id
1 'polypeptide(L)'
;MLSCNKESEPNRQEFLEVFKQERNIPQDISIERISLGEDFEIVVGKKDFELFLYKIQNKKIVVSHKESIPKEVKKGEKTYLVKGFTPNISRLKEDGFIWIDITRDWAEQGNTSVNPYYVLFSFVLHKDTFVKIDNSSYDWNGDIIDIRTWNETNFLVQVTGNSDRDFYIYGDKWQFLFKSNSKFLINPDKIYTLNQEEAILFGDEKQLFKRINIKDNNTIWQVDSEKIFPSKTVFLSRVTELNKSKNIWTFTINYTLRYEDNEKQEQFEEGIKKIKIDINNGKIIE
;
A
#
# COMPACT_ATOMS: atom_id res chain seq x y z
N MET A 1 -10.59 -4.59 17.55
CA MET A 1 -9.17 -4.47 17.93
C MET A 1 -9.10 -4.40 19.45
N LEU A 2 -8.54 -5.39 20.12
CA LEU A 2 -8.18 -5.27 21.54
C LEU A 2 -6.85 -4.53 21.60
N SER A 3 -6.87 -3.23 21.89
CA SER A 3 -5.64 -2.49 22.22
C SER A 3 -5.34 -2.70 23.70
N CYS A 4 -4.55 -3.73 24.02
CA CYS A 4 -4.12 -3.97 25.39
C CYS A 4 -2.88 -3.13 25.71
N ASN A 5 -3.09 -1.85 26.04
CA ASN A 5 -2.07 -0.97 26.62
C ASN A 5 -2.36 -0.78 28.11
N LYS A 6 -1.64 -1.52 28.98
CA LYS A 6 -1.07 -1.09 30.28
C LYS A 6 -0.50 -2.30 31.05
N GLU A 7 0.65 -2.11 31.69
CA GLU A 7 1.55 -3.13 32.26
C GLU A 7 1.20 -3.57 33.70
N SER A 8 -0.07 -3.62 34.10
CA SER A 8 -0.40 -4.00 35.49
C SER A 8 -1.72 -4.75 35.65
N GLU A 9 -2.08 -5.60 34.69
CA GLU A 9 -3.22 -6.49 34.84
C GLU A 9 -2.69 -7.93 35.02
N PRO A 10 -2.91 -8.58 36.18
CA PRO A 10 -2.56 -9.99 36.40
C PRO A 10 -3.06 -10.90 35.26
N ASN A 11 -4.22 -10.55 34.69
CA ASN A 11 -4.85 -11.25 33.57
C ASN A 11 -4.03 -11.18 32.27
N ARG A 12 -3.21 -10.14 32.04
CA ARG A 12 -2.42 -10.01 30.80
C ARG A 12 -1.23 -10.95 30.82
N GLN A 13 -0.50 -11.02 31.94
CA GLN A 13 0.69 -11.85 32.03
C GLN A 13 0.31 -13.34 31.98
N GLU A 14 -0.72 -13.73 32.74
CA GLU A 14 -1.30 -15.07 32.69
C GLU A 14 -1.80 -15.42 31.27
N PHE A 15 -2.53 -14.50 30.61
CA PHE A 15 -2.93 -14.68 29.23
C PHE A 15 -1.73 -14.92 28.30
N LEU A 16 -0.67 -14.12 28.39
CA LEU A 16 0.51 -14.26 27.53
C LEU A 16 1.28 -15.56 27.80
N GLU A 17 1.36 -16.00 29.05
CA GLU A 17 1.97 -17.28 29.42
C GLU A 17 1.20 -18.46 28.81
N VAL A 18 -0.12 -18.49 29.02
CA VAL A 18 -1.02 -19.51 28.42
C VAL A 18 -0.95 -19.44 26.90
N PHE A 19 -1.01 -18.24 26.31
CA PHE A 19 -0.92 -18.05 24.86
C PHE A 19 0.39 -18.61 24.29
N LYS A 20 1.53 -18.34 24.94
CA LYS A 20 2.84 -18.89 24.55
C LYS A 20 2.86 -20.41 24.65
N GLN A 21 2.37 -20.97 25.76
CA GLN A 21 2.33 -22.43 25.98
C GLN A 21 1.48 -23.13 24.92
N GLU A 22 0.26 -22.66 24.66
CA GLU A 22 -0.65 -23.25 23.68
C GLU A 22 -0.08 -23.27 22.26
N ARG A 23 0.81 -22.32 21.94
CA ARG A 23 1.36 -22.10 20.60
C ARG A 23 2.82 -22.55 20.45
N ASN A 24 3.40 -23.12 21.51
CA ASN A 24 4.81 -23.50 21.58
C ASN A 24 5.78 -22.34 21.29
N ILE A 25 5.46 -21.12 21.73
CA ILE A 25 6.39 -19.98 21.69
C ILE A 25 7.34 -20.10 22.89
N PRO A 26 8.67 -19.95 22.69
CA PRO A 26 9.64 -19.96 23.79
C PRO A 26 9.29 -18.98 24.91
N GLN A 27 9.38 -19.44 26.17
CA GLN A 27 8.91 -18.67 27.32
C GLN A 27 9.77 -17.46 27.66
N ASP A 28 11.03 -17.49 27.26
CA ASP A 28 12.02 -16.42 27.39
C ASP A 28 11.85 -15.31 26.34
N ILE A 29 10.91 -15.45 25.40
CA ILE A 29 10.52 -14.39 24.48
C ILE A 29 9.39 -13.56 25.10
N SER A 30 9.64 -12.26 25.22
CA SER A 30 8.62 -11.26 25.53
C SER A 30 7.73 -11.06 24.30
N ILE A 31 6.40 -11.14 24.45
CA ILE A 31 5.48 -10.81 23.36
C ILE A 31 5.18 -9.32 23.41
N GLU A 32 5.55 -8.61 22.33
CA GLU A 32 5.37 -7.17 22.21
C GLU A 32 4.03 -6.83 21.54
N ARG A 33 3.64 -7.59 20.51
CA ARG A 33 2.39 -7.40 19.77
C ARG A 33 1.81 -8.73 19.29
N ILE A 34 0.48 -8.80 19.26
CA ILE A 34 -0.28 -9.89 18.67
C ILE A 34 -1.33 -9.29 17.74
N SER A 35 -1.42 -9.81 16.52
CA SER A 35 -2.52 -9.55 15.60
C SER A 35 -3.30 -10.84 15.39
N LEU A 36 -4.50 -10.91 15.95
CA LEU A 36 -5.39 -12.09 15.84
C LEU A 36 -6.16 -12.04 14.51
N GLY A 37 -6.34 -13.20 13.90
CA GLY A 37 -7.14 -13.38 12.68
C GLY A 37 -8.01 -14.61 12.72
N GLU A 38 -8.93 -14.66 11.75
CA GLU A 38 -9.78 -15.83 11.55
C GLU A 38 -8.93 -17.06 11.16
N ASP A 39 -8.02 -16.91 10.18
CA ASP A 39 -7.23 -18.04 9.67
C ASP A 39 -5.87 -18.23 10.35
N PHE A 40 -5.24 -17.14 10.79
CA PHE A 40 -3.91 -17.14 11.37
C PHE A 40 -3.70 -15.93 12.27
N GLU A 41 -2.69 -16.03 13.13
CA GLU A 41 -2.25 -14.97 14.04
C GLU A 41 -0.82 -14.57 13.68
N ILE A 42 -0.49 -13.30 13.91
CA ILE A 42 0.88 -12.80 13.84
C ILE A 42 1.33 -12.38 15.22
N VAL A 43 2.53 -12.83 15.59
CA VAL A 43 3.14 -12.48 16.87
C VAL A 43 4.49 -11.85 16.61
N VAL A 44 4.72 -10.71 17.27
CA VAL A 44 6.02 -10.08 17.31
C VAL A 44 6.54 -10.17 18.74
N GLY A 45 7.68 -10.83 18.90
CA GLY A 45 8.35 -11.01 20.17
C GLY A 45 9.75 -10.40 20.19
N LYS A 46 10.28 -10.25 21.38
CA LYS A 46 11.61 -9.72 21.67
C LYS A 46 12.32 -10.59 22.70
N LYS A 47 13.62 -10.77 22.49
CA LYS A 47 14.56 -11.24 23.51
C LYS A 47 15.86 -10.47 23.31
N ASP A 48 16.30 -9.75 24.34
CA ASP A 48 17.46 -8.85 24.23
C ASP A 48 17.33 -7.87 23.04
N PHE A 49 18.31 -7.83 22.14
CA PHE A 49 18.28 -7.09 20.86
C PHE A 49 17.91 -7.98 19.68
N GLU A 50 17.13 -9.04 19.92
CA GLU A 50 16.62 -9.92 18.87
C GLU A 50 15.10 -9.77 18.75
N LEU A 51 14.64 -9.62 17.52
CA LEU A 51 13.24 -9.59 17.12
C LEU A 51 12.84 -10.97 16.59
N PHE A 52 11.66 -11.42 16.99
CA PHE A 52 11.07 -12.67 16.54
C PHE A 52 9.73 -12.37 15.90
N LEU A 53 9.52 -12.85 14.68
CA LEU A 53 8.27 -12.74 13.95
C LEU A 53 7.71 -14.14 13.73
N TYR A 54 6.46 -14.36 14.13
CA TYR A 54 5.79 -15.64 13.95
C TYR A 54 4.48 -15.47 13.18
N LYS A 55 4.26 -16.36 12.22
CA LYS A 55 2.91 -16.69 11.72
C LYS A 55 2.47 -17.96 12.42
N ILE A 56 1.30 -17.90 13.06
CA ILE A 56 0.72 -19.01 13.81
C ILE A 56 -0.59 -19.41 13.15
N GLN A 57 -0.76 -20.69 12.87
CA GLN A 57 -1.97 -21.25 12.30
C GLN A 57 -2.30 -22.54 13.03
N ASN A 58 -3.56 -22.74 13.41
CA ASN A 58 -4.00 -23.91 14.20
C ASN A 58 -3.15 -24.13 15.46
N LYS A 59 -2.86 -23.04 16.20
CA LYS A 59 -2.00 -23.02 17.38
C LYS A 59 -0.57 -23.55 17.15
N LYS A 60 -0.07 -23.54 15.91
CA LYS A 60 1.31 -23.93 15.58
C LYS A 60 2.02 -22.81 14.84
N ILE A 61 3.29 -22.58 15.18
CA ILE A 61 4.16 -21.69 14.42
C ILE A 61 4.41 -22.35 13.06
N VAL A 62 3.92 -21.72 11.99
CA VAL A 62 4.08 -22.19 10.60
C VAL A 62 5.13 -21.38 9.85
N VAL A 63 5.41 -20.16 10.29
CA VAL A 63 6.51 -19.33 9.79
C VAL A 63 7.20 -18.67 10.99
N SER A 64 8.53 -18.66 10.98
CA SER A 64 9.34 -17.95 11.97
C SER A 64 10.45 -17.16 11.29
N HIS A 65 10.64 -15.92 11.71
CA HIS A 65 11.81 -15.10 11.34
C HIS A 65 12.48 -14.56 12.60
N LYS A 66 13.81 -14.51 12.57
CA LYS A 66 14.63 -13.96 13.63
C LYS A 66 15.53 -12.88 13.03
N GLU A 67 15.54 -11.70 13.63
CA GLU A 67 16.36 -10.57 13.20
C GLU A 67 17.12 -9.98 14.38
N SER A 68 18.42 -9.73 14.22
CA SER A 68 19.18 -8.92 15.18
C SER A 68 18.93 -7.44 14.93
N ILE A 69 18.55 -6.72 15.97
CA ILE A 69 18.34 -5.27 15.90
C ILE A 69 19.68 -4.57 16.03
N PRO A 70 20.10 -3.80 15.01
CA PRO A 70 21.37 -3.12 15.05
C PRO A 70 21.35 -2.00 16.10
N LYS A 71 22.50 -1.75 16.74
CA LYS A 71 22.66 -0.66 17.71
C LYS A 71 22.61 0.73 17.07
N GLU A 72 22.74 0.80 15.75
CA GLU A 72 22.59 2.02 14.97
C GLU A 72 21.96 1.73 13.61
N VAL A 73 21.17 2.67 13.10
CA VAL A 73 20.56 2.63 11.76
C VAL A 73 20.92 3.90 11.01
N LYS A 74 21.27 3.78 9.73
CA LYS A 74 21.51 4.94 8.86
C LYS A 74 20.30 5.16 7.95
N LYS A 75 19.82 6.39 7.86
CA LYS A 75 18.80 6.82 6.90
C LYS A 75 19.27 8.08 6.20
N GLY A 76 19.53 7.97 4.89
CA GLY A 76 20.24 9.01 4.16
C GLY A 76 21.55 9.39 4.88
N GLU A 77 21.72 10.67 5.18
CA GLU A 77 22.93 11.20 5.85
C GLU A 77 22.87 11.12 7.39
N LYS A 78 21.72 10.71 7.96
CA LYS A 78 21.53 10.67 9.42
C LYS A 78 21.83 9.29 9.98
N THR A 79 22.50 9.26 11.13
CA THR A 79 22.73 8.03 11.91
C THR A 79 21.93 8.08 13.20
N TYR A 80 21.30 6.95 13.51
CA TYR A 80 20.31 6.82 14.56
C TYR A 80 20.71 5.70 15.52
N LEU A 81 21.11 6.04 16.74
CA LEU A 81 21.34 5.06 17.81
C LEU A 81 20.04 4.35 18.23
N VAL A 82 20.06 3.03 18.33
CA VAL A 82 18.92 2.21 18.77
C VAL A 82 19.19 1.75 20.20
N LYS A 83 18.41 2.29 21.14
CA LYS A 83 18.46 1.92 22.56
C LYS A 83 17.33 0.95 22.93
N GLY A 84 16.19 1.10 22.26
CA GLY A 84 15.04 0.21 22.30
C GLY A 84 14.25 0.30 21.00
N PHE A 85 13.30 -0.62 20.83
CA PHE A 85 12.43 -0.68 19.67
C PHE A 85 11.03 -1.14 20.06
N THR A 86 10.04 -0.66 19.31
CA THR A 86 8.64 -1.04 19.46
C THR A 86 8.11 -1.53 18.12
N PRO A 87 7.55 -2.74 18.05
CA PRO A 87 6.92 -3.20 16.82
C PRO A 87 5.48 -2.68 16.70
N ASN A 88 5.05 -2.42 15.48
CA ASN A 88 3.66 -2.16 15.10
C ASN A 88 3.25 -3.13 13.98
N ILE A 89 2.04 -3.69 14.06
CA ILE A 89 1.53 -4.63 13.05
C ILE A 89 0.36 -3.97 12.32
N SER A 90 0.54 -3.72 11.03
CA SER A 90 -0.47 -3.23 10.12
C SER A 90 -0.99 -4.40 9.28
N ARG A 91 -2.19 -4.88 9.62
CA ARG A 91 -2.88 -5.91 8.83
C ARG A 91 -3.89 -5.26 7.90
N LEU A 92 -3.71 -5.47 6.61
CA LEU A 92 -4.54 -4.85 5.58
C LEU A 92 -5.56 -5.86 5.06
N LYS A 93 -6.81 -5.43 4.93
CA LYS A 93 -7.97 -6.32 4.84
C LYS A 93 -8.13 -7.02 3.49
N GLU A 94 -7.61 -6.48 2.40
CA GLU A 94 -8.01 -6.92 1.05
C GLU A 94 -7.02 -7.90 0.41
N ASP A 95 -5.71 -7.75 0.63
CA ASP A 95 -4.70 -8.52 -0.10
C ASP A 95 -3.90 -9.53 0.76
N GLY A 96 -4.26 -9.69 2.03
CA GLY A 96 -3.58 -10.61 2.95
C GLY A 96 -2.14 -10.21 3.29
N PHE A 97 -1.67 -9.04 2.85
CA PHE A 97 -0.39 -8.49 3.26
C PHE A 97 -0.42 -8.06 4.73
N ILE A 98 0.70 -8.31 5.39
CA ILE A 98 0.92 -7.87 6.76
C ILE A 98 2.22 -7.14 6.78
N TRP A 99 2.15 -5.90 7.21
CA TRP A 99 3.30 -5.06 7.38
C TRP A 99 3.63 -4.92 8.85
N ILE A 100 4.91 -4.98 9.18
CA ILE A 100 5.41 -4.89 10.55
C ILE A 100 6.48 -3.81 10.57
N ASP A 101 6.16 -2.68 11.18
CA ASP A 101 7.13 -1.60 11.38
C ASP A 101 7.83 -1.78 12.71
N ILE A 102 9.17 -1.65 12.69
CA ILE A 102 9.98 -1.61 13.90
C ILE A 102 10.38 -0.18 14.12
N THR A 103 9.71 0.50 15.04
CA THR A 103 9.99 1.90 15.37
C THR A 103 10.96 1.97 16.55
N ARG A 104 11.59 3.13 16.73
CA ARG A 104 12.31 3.42 17.96
C ARG A 104 11.35 3.47 19.14
N ASP A 105 11.84 3.05 20.31
CA ASP A 105 11.12 3.27 21.55
C ASP A 105 11.16 4.76 21.94
N TRP A 106 10.02 5.30 22.33
CA TRP A 106 9.83 6.73 22.62
C TRP A 106 10.27 7.07 24.05
N ALA A 107 10.10 6.14 24.99
CA ALA A 107 10.41 6.37 26.41
C ALA A 107 11.90 6.71 26.66
N GLU A 108 12.78 6.32 25.73
CA GLU A 108 14.22 6.47 25.87
C GLU A 108 14.82 7.70 25.16
N GLN A 109 13.99 8.55 24.53
CA GLN A 109 14.45 9.73 23.76
C GLN A 109 14.50 11.04 24.56
N GLY A 110 13.90 11.10 25.75
CA GLY A 110 13.80 12.34 26.51
C GLY A 110 12.98 13.42 25.79
N ASN A 111 12.98 14.63 26.33
CA ASN A 111 12.07 15.73 25.94
C ASN A 111 12.47 16.43 24.61
N THR A 112 12.86 15.67 23.58
CA THR A 112 13.28 16.24 22.29
C THR A 112 12.11 16.30 21.32
N SER A 113 11.96 17.43 20.64
CA SER A 113 10.89 17.76 19.69
C SER A 113 11.01 17.05 18.33
N VAL A 114 11.71 15.92 18.28
CA VAL A 114 11.96 15.18 17.03
C VAL A 114 10.81 14.17 16.83
N ASN A 115 10.27 14.14 15.61
CA ASN A 115 9.05 13.43 15.23
C ASN A 115 8.98 11.99 15.84
N PRO A 116 7.90 11.63 16.57
CA PRO A 116 7.81 10.42 17.38
C PRO A 116 7.85 9.07 16.63
N TYR A 117 7.80 9.04 15.29
CA TYR A 117 7.53 7.82 14.51
C TYR A 117 8.62 7.46 13.50
N TYR A 118 9.89 7.40 13.94
CA TYR A 118 10.95 6.88 13.07
C TYR A 118 10.91 5.35 12.98
N VAL A 119 10.53 4.86 11.79
CA VAL A 119 10.64 3.46 11.40
C VAL A 119 12.13 3.11 11.16
N LEU A 120 12.68 2.22 11.99
CA LEU A 120 14.04 1.71 11.86
C LEU A 120 14.18 0.86 10.59
N PHE A 121 13.32 -0.16 10.47
CA PHE A 121 13.13 -1.02 9.31
C PHE A 121 11.76 -1.67 9.42
N SER A 122 11.32 -2.29 8.33
CA SER A 122 10.02 -2.93 8.26
C SER A 122 10.15 -4.35 7.75
N PHE A 123 9.10 -5.14 7.96
CA PHE A 123 8.92 -6.44 7.34
C PHE A 123 7.56 -6.52 6.68
N VAL A 124 7.49 -7.33 5.64
CA VAL A 124 6.22 -7.76 5.06
C VAL A 124 6.12 -9.28 5.09
N LEU A 125 4.96 -9.81 5.49
CA LEU A 125 4.64 -11.20 5.27
C LEU A 125 4.09 -11.36 3.85
N HIS A 126 4.84 -12.05 2.99
CA HIS A 126 4.45 -12.34 1.62
C HIS A 126 4.74 -13.82 1.31
N LYS A 127 3.71 -14.55 0.86
CA LYS A 127 3.80 -16.00 0.54
C LYS A 127 4.49 -16.81 1.65
N ASP A 128 3.99 -16.65 2.88
CA ASP A 128 4.50 -17.35 4.07
C ASP A 128 5.98 -17.11 4.40
N THR A 129 6.53 -15.98 3.96
CA THR A 129 7.89 -15.56 4.31
C THR A 129 7.88 -14.12 4.80
N PHE A 130 8.60 -13.85 5.88
CA PHE A 130 8.88 -12.47 6.30
C PHE A 130 10.02 -11.92 5.46
N VAL A 131 9.74 -10.89 4.67
CA VAL A 131 10.73 -10.19 3.85
C VAL A 131 11.07 -8.87 4.53
N LYS A 132 12.35 -8.67 4.82
CA LYS A 132 12.85 -7.40 5.37
C LYS A 132 12.82 -6.33 4.29
N ILE A 133 12.31 -5.16 4.63
CA ILE A 133 12.22 -4.01 3.74
C ILE A 133 13.42 -3.11 4.00
N ASP A 134 14.21 -2.89 2.95
CA ASP A 134 15.27 -1.89 2.98
C ASP A 134 14.69 -0.50 2.72
N ASN A 135 14.56 0.26 3.80
CA ASN A 135 14.12 1.64 3.80
C ASN A 135 15.26 2.59 4.22
N SER A 136 16.52 2.24 3.93
CA SER A 136 17.68 3.11 4.25
C SER A 136 17.73 4.37 3.37
N SER A 137 17.17 4.30 2.17
CA SER A 137 17.27 5.34 1.13
C SER A 137 16.17 6.39 1.20
N TYR A 138 15.17 6.23 2.06
CA TYR A 138 14.08 7.19 2.24
C TYR A 138 13.59 7.22 3.68
N ASP A 139 13.24 8.42 4.13
CA ASP A 139 12.70 8.66 5.46
C ASP A 139 11.17 8.57 5.38
N TRP A 140 10.64 7.41 5.73
CA TRP A 140 9.21 7.19 5.83
C TRP A 140 8.77 7.45 7.26
N ASN A 141 7.88 8.43 7.43
CA ASN A 141 7.28 8.82 8.70
C ASN A 141 5.75 8.84 8.62
N GLY A 142 5.12 7.66 8.53
CA GLY A 142 3.67 7.53 8.44
C GLY A 142 3.20 6.09 8.58
N ASP A 143 1.90 5.91 8.78
CA ASP A 143 1.26 4.61 8.87
C ASP A 143 1.01 4.03 7.47
N ILE A 144 1.10 2.71 7.37
CA ILE A 144 0.64 1.97 6.19
C ILE A 144 -0.87 2.13 6.07
N ILE A 145 -1.34 2.60 4.93
CA ILE A 145 -2.78 2.69 4.64
C ILE A 145 -3.23 1.51 3.79
N ASP A 146 -2.45 1.18 2.75
CA ASP A 146 -2.81 0.17 1.76
C ASP A 146 -1.54 -0.47 1.17
N ILE A 147 -1.63 -1.73 0.80
CA ILE A 147 -0.61 -2.47 0.06
C ILE A 147 -1.36 -3.30 -0.96
N ARG A 148 -0.98 -3.12 -2.21
CA ARG A 148 -1.58 -3.87 -3.29
C ARG A 148 -0.60 -4.25 -4.38
N THR A 149 -1.02 -5.21 -5.17
CA THR A 149 -0.31 -5.58 -6.39
C THR A 149 -0.40 -4.42 -7.40
N TRP A 150 0.74 -3.92 -7.88
CA TRP A 150 0.82 -2.82 -8.85
C TRP A 150 0.70 -3.33 -10.29
N ASN A 151 1.45 -4.38 -10.61
CA ASN A 151 1.37 -5.13 -11.86
C ASN A 151 1.64 -6.60 -11.54
N GLU A 152 1.85 -7.46 -12.55
CA GLU A 152 2.03 -8.91 -12.33
C GLU A 152 3.13 -9.27 -11.31
N THR A 153 4.11 -8.40 -11.10
CA THR A 153 5.28 -8.68 -10.24
C THR A 153 5.52 -7.66 -9.14
N ASN A 154 5.08 -6.41 -9.31
CA ASN A 154 5.45 -5.30 -8.44
C ASN A 154 4.35 -4.97 -7.42
N PHE A 155 4.71 -4.30 -6.34
CA PHE A 155 3.81 -3.90 -5.26
C PHE A 155 3.77 -2.38 -5.14
N LEU A 156 2.59 -1.85 -4.83
CA LEU A 156 2.36 -0.45 -4.48
C LEU A 156 1.99 -0.39 -3.00
N VAL A 157 2.74 0.40 -2.26
CA VAL A 157 2.50 0.65 -0.83
C VAL A 157 2.08 2.10 -0.67
N GLN A 158 0.91 2.31 -0.09
CA GLN A 158 0.35 3.61 0.24
C GLN A 158 0.53 3.88 1.73
N VAL A 159 0.97 5.09 2.05
CA VAL A 159 1.32 5.48 3.40
C VAL A 159 0.74 6.84 3.72
N THR A 160 0.48 7.14 4.99
CA THR A 160 0.17 8.51 5.40
C THR A 160 1.40 9.37 5.12
N GLY A 161 1.22 10.40 4.29
CA GLY A 161 2.30 11.32 3.92
C GLY A 161 2.26 12.59 4.77
N ASN A 162 3.34 13.38 4.75
CA ASN A 162 3.39 14.69 5.41
C ASN A 162 2.40 15.72 4.84
N SER A 163 1.85 15.50 3.64
CA SER A 163 0.96 16.47 2.96
C SER A 163 -0.30 15.91 2.29
N ASP A 164 -0.51 14.59 2.26
CA ASP A 164 -1.78 13.93 1.88
C ASP A 164 -1.59 12.40 2.03
N ARG A 165 -0.93 11.76 1.06
CA ARG A 165 -0.54 10.34 1.02
C ARG A 165 0.68 10.16 0.12
N ASP A 166 1.60 9.30 0.53
CA ASP A 166 2.77 8.94 -0.27
C ASP A 166 2.62 7.51 -0.83
N PHE A 167 3.22 7.26 -1.99
CA PHE A 167 3.14 5.98 -2.69
C PHE A 167 4.53 5.48 -3.06
N TYR A 168 4.82 4.23 -2.72
CA TYR A 168 6.11 3.59 -2.93
C TYR A 168 5.93 2.34 -3.80
N ILE A 169 6.74 2.21 -4.84
CA ILE A 169 6.73 1.03 -5.71
C ILE A 169 7.90 0.12 -5.30
N TYR A 170 7.58 -1.16 -5.10
CA TYR A 170 8.53 -2.22 -4.81
C TYR A 170 8.49 -3.29 -5.90
N GLY A 171 9.63 -3.92 -6.16
CA GLY A 171 9.72 -5.02 -7.12
C GLY A 171 9.23 -6.35 -6.54
N ASP A 172 9.39 -7.39 -7.34
CA ASP A 172 9.01 -8.79 -7.05
C ASP A 172 9.61 -9.39 -5.78
N LYS A 173 10.79 -8.92 -5.37
CA LYS A 173 11.49 -9.33 -4.15
C LYS A 173 11.40 -8.27 -3.04
N TRP A 174 10.44 -7.35 -3.14
CA TRP A 174 10.26 -6.24 -2.20
C TRP A 174 11.44 -5.25 -2.13
N GLN A 175 12.28 -5.23 -3.16
CA GLN A 175 13.29 -4.18 -3.33
C GLN A 175 12.60 -2.85 -3.67
N PHE A 176 12.98 -1.78 -2.97
CA PHE A 176 12.48 -0.44 -3.29
C PHE A 176 12.90 -0.04 -4.70
N LEU A 177 11.93 0.44 -5.50
CA LEU A 177 12.17 0.90 -6.87
C LEU A 177 12.18 2.44 -6.93
N PHE A 178 11.07 3.06 -6.52
CA PHE A 178 10.95 4.52 -6.46
C PHE A 178 9.73 4.97 -5.65
N LYS A 179 9.77 6.21 -5.18
CA LYS A 179 8.60 6.93 -4.66
C LYS A 179 7.87 7.57 -5.84
N SER A 180 6.57 7.35 -5.95
CA SER A 180 5.72 7.95 -6.97
C SER A 180 5.34 9.39 -6.59
N ASN A 181 5.38 10.28 -7.58
CA ASN A 181 4.89 11.66 -7.45
C ASN A 181 3.43 11.80 -7.92
N SER A 182 2.78 10.70 -8.32
CA SER A 182 1.42 10.72 -8.83
C SER A 182 0.37 10.57 -7.73
N LYS A 183 -0.41 11.63 -7.50
CA LYS A 183 -1.55 11.61 -6.56
C LYS A 183 -2.73 10.75 -7.04
N PHE A 184 -2.79 10.42 -8.34
CA PHE A 184 -3.88 9.64 -8.93
C PHE A 184 -3.92 8.19 -8.44
N LEU A 185 -2.82 7.71 -7.86
CA LEU A 185 -2.73 6.39 -7.24
C LEU A 185 -3.69 6.19 -6.06
N ILE A 186 -4.32 7.24 -5.54
CA ILE A 186 -5.31 7.13 -4.47
C ILE A 186 -6.59 6.39 -4.92
N ASN A 187 -6.92 6.42 -6.21
CA ASN A 187 -8.15 5.84 -6.76
C ASN A 187 -7.82 4.60 -7.62
N PRO A 188 -7.71 3.40 -7.04
CA PRO A 188 -7.34 2.18 -7.77
C PRO A 188 -8.26 1.89 -8.96
N ASP A 189 -9.56 2.20 -8.84
CA ASP A 189 -10.54 1.92 -9.89
C ASP A 189 -10.38 2.77 -11.15
N LYS A 190 -9.55 3.81 -11.10
CA LYS A 190 -9.32 4.75 -12.21
C LYS A 190 -7.93 4.63 -12.81
N ILE A 191 -7.15 3.62 -12.41
CA ILE A 191 -5.79 3.45 -12.89
C ILE A 191 -5.53 2.04 -13.40
N TYR A 192 -4.95 1.95 -14.58
CA TYR A 192 -4.65 0.71 -15.26
C TYR A 192 -3.17 0.63 -15.55
N THR A 193 -2.47 -0.21 -14.80
CA THR A 193 -1.02 -0.35 -14.91
C THR A 193 -0.61 -0.91 -16.26
N LEU A 194 0.35 -0.24 -16.90
CA LEU A 194 0.93 -0.60 -18.18
C LEU A 194 2.25 -1.33 -18.01
N ASN A 195 3.14 -0.79 -17.17
CA ASN A 195 4.42 -1.38 -16.84
C ASN A 195 4.87 -0.93 -15.44
N GLN A 196 6.16 -1.05 -15.13
CA GLN A 196 6.70 -0.66 -13.83
C GLN A 196 6.50 0.82 -13.50
N GLU A 197 6.73 1.74 -14.44
CA GLU A 197 6.70 3.19 -14.20
C GLU A 197 5.49 3.88 -14.84
N GLU A 198 4.66 3.19 -15.60
CA GLU A 198 3.59 3.84 -16.36
C GLU A 198 2.22 3.18 -16.17
N ALA A 199 1.21 4.02 -16.27
CA ALA A 199 -0.19 3.62 -16.20
C ALA A 199 -1.07 4.49 -17.10
N ILE A 200 -2.23 3.96 -17.44
CA ILE A 200 -3.31 4.72 -18.06
C ILE A 200 -4.29 5.09 -16.95
N LEU A 201 -4.49 6.39 -16.76
CA LEU A 201 -5.56 6.94 -15.95
C LEU A 201 -6.83 7.03 -16.78
N PHE A 202 -7.94 6.61 -16.19
CA PHE A 202 -9.27 6.95 -16.65
C PHE A 202 -9.75 8.17 -15.88
N GLY A 203 -9.84 9.29 -16.59
CA GLY A 203 -9.89 10.61 -16.00
C GLY A 203 -11.31 11.14 -15.77
N ASP A 204 -11.41 12.46 -15.86
CA ASP A 204 -12.59 13.28 -15.56
C ASP A 204 -13.35 13.68 -16.83
N GLU A 205 -14.30 14.62 -16.71
CA GLU A 205 -15.22 15.02 -17.78
C GLU A 205 -14.52 15.51 -19.06
N LYS A 206 -13.27 16.00 -18.97
CA LYS A 206 -12.52 16.58 -20.09
C LYS A 206 -11.45 15.65 -20.62
N GLN A 207 -10.71 15.00 -19.72
CA GLN A 207 -9.60 14.11 -20.09
C GLN A 207 -10.01 12.67 -19.81
N LEU A 208 -10.54 12.01 -20.84
CA LEU A 208 -11.09 10.67 -20.69
C LEU A 208 -10.01 9.63 -20.37
N PHE A 209 -8.89 9.68 -21.08
CA PHE A 209 -7.74 8.81 -20.83
C PHE A 209 -6.44 9.60 -20.83
N LYS A 210 -5.52 9.20 -19.95
CA LYS A 210 -4.21 9.82 -19.85
C LYS A 210 -3.15 8.76 -19.53
N ARG A 211 -2.16 8.58 -20.39
CA ARG A 211 -0.98 7.77 -20.05
C ARG A 211 0.02 8.66 -19.32
N ILE A 212 0.46 8.21 -18.16
CA ILE A 212 1.44 8.92 -17.33
C ILE A 212 2.60 8.01 -16.98
N ASN A 213 3.77 8.62 -16.76
CA ASN A 213 4.80 8.02 -15.92
C ASN A 213 4.48 8.38 -14.46
N ILE A 214 4.32 7.39 -13.58
CA ILE A 214 3.91 7.59 -12.18
C ILE A 214 5.07 8.08 -11.30
N LYS A 215 6.33 7.85 -11.69
CA LYS A 215 7.49 8.27 -10.93
C LYS A 215 7.65 9.78 -10.91
N ASP A 216 7.52 10.42 -12.07
CA ASP A 216 7.68 11.87 -12.23
C ASP A 216 6.34 12.60 -12.51
N ASN A 217 5.25 11.86 -12.69
CA ASN A 217 3.91 12.36 -13.03
C ASN A 217 3.83 13.04 -14.42
N ASN A 218 4.79 12.75 -15.31
CA ASN A 218 4.79 13.28 -16.67
C ASN A 218 3.70 12.64 -17.52
N THR A 219 3.05 13.46 -18.36
CA THR A 219 2.03 13.00 -19.30
C THR A 219 2.68 12.56 -20.60
N ILE A 220 2.43 11.31 -21.01
CA ILE A 220 2.96 10.75 -22.26
C ILE A 220 2.00 11.06 -23.42
N TRP A 221 0.71 10.80 -23.22
CA TRP A 221 -0.35 11.22 -24.12
C TRP A 221 -1.68 11.33 -23.37
N GLN A 222 -2.64 12.01 -23.98
CA GLN A 222 -4.00 12.14 -23.47
C GLN A 222 -5.04 12.02 -24.59
N VAL A 223 -6.23 11.57 -24.22
CA VAL A 223 -7.42 11.50 -25.07
C VAL A 223 -8.51 12.32 -24.40
N ASP A 224 -8.87 13.43 -25.04
CA ASP A 224 -9.93 14.30 -24.57
C ASP A 224 -11.30 13.68 -24.87
N SER A 225 -12.26 13.89 -23.97
CA SER A 225 -13.61 13.33 -24.06
C SER A 225 -14.35 13.75 -25.33
N GLU A 226 -14.13 14.99 -25.80
CA GLU A 226 -14.73 15.55 -27.02
C GLU A 226 -14.40 14.76 -28.29
N LYS A 227 -13.26 14.05 -28.33
CA LYS A 227 -12.91 13.17 -29.47
C LYS A 227 -13.84 11.96 -29.57
N ILE A 228 -14.51 11.60 -28.48
CA ILE A 228 -15.38 10.42 -28.38
C ILE A 228 -16.84 10.82 -28.25
N PHE A 229 -17.10 11.94 -27.58
CA PHE A 229 -18.43 12.49 -27.30
C PHE A 229 -18.45 13.98 -27.70
N PRO A 230 -18.48 14.29 -29.01
CA PRO A 230 -18.43 15.68 -29.47
C PRO A 230 -19.61 16.48 -28.93
N SER A 231 -19.34 17.70 -28.43
CA SER A 231 -20.33 18.69 -28.00
C SER A 231 -21.24 18.28 -26.83
N LYS A 232 -20.82 17.32 -25.99
CA LYS A 232 -21.57 16.88 -24.80
C LYS A 232 -20.67 16.94 -23.56
N THR A 233 -21.18 17.42 -22.42
CA THR A 233 -20.50 17.22 -21.13
C THR A 233 -20.60 15.74 -20.76
N VAL A 234 -19.49 15.12 -20.37
CA VAL A 234 -19.43 13.68 -20.11
C VAL A 234 -19.23 13.43 -18.62
N PHE A 235 -20.18 12.79 -17.97
CA PHE A 235 -20.01 12.23 -16.64
C PHE A 235 -19.66 10.76 -16.76
N LEU A 236 -18.48 10.41 -16.28
CA LEU A 236 -17.95 9.06 -16.34
C LEU A 236 -18.19 8.36 -15.02
N SER A 237 -18.88 7.23 -15.05
CA SER A 237 -19.16 6.48 -13.83
C SER A 237 -18.00 5.55 -13.48
N ARG A 238 -17.67 4.60 -14.37
CA ARG A 238 -16.57 3.64 -14.22
C ARG A 238 -16.27 2.93 -15.52
N VAL A 239 -15.07 2.37 -15.63
CA VAL A 239 -14.78 1.28 -16.57
C VAL A 239 -15.39 0.00 -15.99
N THR A 240 -16.22 -0.68 -16.75
CA THR A 240 -16.88 -1.93 -16.35
C THR A 240 -16.12 -3.16 -16.83
N GLU A 241 -15.33 -3.03 -17.90
CA GLU A 241 -14.51 -4.11 -18.44
C GLU A 241 -13.26 -3.53 -19.10
N LEU A 242 -12.11 -4.21 -18.93
CA LEU A 242 -10.87 -3.90 -19.62
C LEU A 242 -10.30 -5.16 -20.27
N ASN A 243 -10.17 -5.15 -21.58
CA ASN A 243 -9.48 -6.19 -22.34
C ASN A 243 -8.13 -5.65 -22.85
N LYS A 244 -7.03 -6.34 -22.49
CA LYS A 244 -5.66 -5.96 -22.89
C LYS A 244 -5.16 -6.91 -23.98
N SER A 245 -5.01 -6.42 -25.21
CA SER A 245 -4.45 -7.18 -26.33
C SER A 245 -3.21 -6.49 -26.89
N LYS A 246 -2.03 -6.88 -26.40
CA LYS A 246 -0.74 -6.23 -26.72
C LYS A 246 -0.84 -4.71 -26.48
N ASN A 247 -0.67 -3.91 -27.53
CA ASN A 247 -0.77 -2.46 -27.48
C ASN A 247 -2.20 -1.93 -27.67
N ILE A 248 -3.18 -2.77 -28.00
CA ILE A 248 -4.57 -2.35 -28.16
C ILE A 248 -5.35 -2.73 -26.92
N TRP A 249 -5.80 -1.73 -26.18
CA TRP A 249 -6.63 -1.94 -25.01
C TRP A 249 -8.05 -1.49 -25.32
N THR A 250 -9.02 -2.30 -24.91
CA THR A 250 -10.45 -2.03 -25.08
C THR A 250 -11.06 -1.76 -23.72
N PHE A 251 -11.58 -0.55 -23.54
CA PHE A 251 -12.27 -0.12 -22.33
C PHE A 251 -13.77 -0.12 -22.60
N THR A 252 -14.54 -0.88 -21.82
CA THR A 252 -16.00 -0.74 -21.77
C THR A 252 -16.33 0.22 -20.64
N ILE A 253 -16.99 1.33 -20.94
CA ILE A 253 -17.30 2.39 -19.97
C ILE A 253 -18.78 2.64 -19.90
N ASN A 254 -19.27 2.91 -18.69
CA ASN A 254 -20.61 3.45 -18.48
C ASN A 254 -20.52 4.98 -18.39
N TYR A 255 -21.35 5.67 -19.15
CA TYR A 255 -21.35 7.13 -19.24
C TYR A 255 -22.74 7.72 -19.03
N THR A 256 -22.77 8.97 -18.60
CA THR A 256 -23.94 9.86 -18.69
C THR A 256 -23.50 11.11 -19.44
N LEU A 257 -24.17 11.43 -20.54
CA LEU A 257 -23.94 12.65 -21.31
C LEU A 257 -24.98 13.68 -20.94
N ARG A 258 -24.53 14.93 -20.86
CA ARG A 258 -25.39 16.09 -20.67
C ARG A 258 -25.19 17.05 -21.83
N TYR A 259 -26.28 17.48 -22.45
CA TYR A 259 -26.26 18.35 -23.62
C TYR A 259 -27.52 19.21 -23.69
N GLU A 260 -27.45 20.32 -24.41
CA GLU A 260 -28.62 21.12 -24.76
C GLU A 260 -29.17 20.64 -26.10
N ASP A 261 -30.49 20.44 -26.17
CA ASP A 261 -31.17 20.18 -27.44
C ASP A 261 -31.43 21.48 -28.24
N ASN A 262 -32.06 21.33 -29.41
CA ASN A 262 -32.37 22.46 -30.29
C ASN A 262 -33.34 23.48 -29.67
N GLU A 263 -34.04 23.12 -28.59
CA GLU A 263 -34.95 23.98 -27.83
C GLU A 263 -34.26 24.60 -26.61
N LYS A 264 -32.94 24.40 -26.45
CA LYS A 264 -32.12 24.82 -25.30
C LYS A 264 -32.56 24.18 -23.98
N GLN A 265 -33.13 22.97 -24.03
CA GLN A 265 -33.43 22.19 -22.84
C GLN A 265 -32.27 21.25 -22.53
N GLU A 266 -31.96 21.12 -21.23
CA GLU A 266 -30.93 20.20 -20.75
C GLU A 266 -31.44 18.75 -20.83
N GLN A 267 -30.72 17.93 -21.59
CA GLN A 267 -31.01 16.51 -21.80
C GLN A 267 -29.89 15.65 -21.20
N PHE A 268 -30.28 14.45 -20.75
CA PHE A 268 -29.36 13.45 -20.22
C PHE A 268 -29.48 12.15 -21.02
N GLU A 269 -28.34 11.55 -21.37
CA GLU A 269 -28.27 10.27 -22.06
C GLU A 269 -27.31 9.35 -21.33
N GLU A 270 -27.81 8.23 -20.81
CA GLU A 270 -26.98 7.19 -20.22
C GLU A 270 -26.69 6.10 -21.26
N GLY A 271 -25.47 5.55 -21.21
CA GLY A 271 -25.09 4.49 -22.13
C GLY A 271 -23.83 3.76 -21.76
N ILE A 272 -23.50 2.79 -22.60
CA ILE A 272 -22.28 1.99 -22.52
C ILE A 272 -21.50 2.19 -23.81
N LYS A 273 -20.22 2.50 -23.73
CA LYS A 273 -19.33 2.64 -24.90
C LYS A 273 -18.13 1.72 -24.76
N LYS A 274 -17.76 1.07 -25.86
CA LYS A 274 -16.48 0.37 -25.99
C LYS A 274 -15.52 1.27 -26.73
N ILE A 275 -14.33 1.48 -26.18
CA ILE A 275 -13.31 2.38 -26.72
C ILE A 275 -12.03 1.58 -26.86
N LYS A 276 -11.53 1.47 -28.09
CA LYS A 276 -10.26 0.82 -28.40
C LYS A 276 -9.17 1.86 -28.58
N ILE A 277 -8.10 1.74 -27.80
CA ILE A 277 -6.98 2.68 -27.79
C ILE A 277 -5.68 1.93 -28.10
N ASP A 278 -4.90 2.46 -29.03
CA ASP A 278 -3.49 2.12 -29.15
C ASP A 278 -2.71 2.82 -28.02
N ILE A 279 -2.35 2.06 -27.00
CA ILE A 279 -1.74 2.58 -25.78
C ILE A 279 -0.35 3.18 -26.02
N ASN A 280 0.27 2.93 -27.17
CA ASN A 280 1.57 3.51 -27.51
C ASN A 280 1.48 5.00 -27.82
N ASN A 281 0.37 5.45 -28.41
CA ASN A 281 0.23 6.82 -28.93
C ASN A 281 -1.10 7.49 -28.55
N GLY A 282 -2.02 6.80 -27.88
CA GLY A 282 -3.32 7.33 -27.48
C GLY A 282 -4.31 7.46 -28.63
N LYS A 283 -4.07 6.83 -29.78
CA LYS A 283 -4.99 6.88 -30.92
C LYS A 283 -6.21 5.99 -30.66
N ILE A 284 -7.40 6.57 -30.79
CA ILE A 284 -8.66 5.83 -30.79
C ILE A 284 -8.78 5.09 -32.13
N ILE A 285 -9.06 3.79 -32.07
CA ILE A 285 -9.22 2.92 -33.23
C ILE A 285 -10.71 2.69 -33.52
N GLU A 286 -11.53 2.59 -32.47
CA GLU A 286 -12.97 2.33 -32.52
C GLU A 286 -13.63 2.83 -31.23
#